data_AF-A0AAX0Q7F7-F1
#
_entry.id   AF-A0AAX0Q7F7-F1
#
_cell.length_a   1.000
_cell.length_b   1.000
_cell.length_c   1.000
_cell.angle_alpha   90.00
_cell.angle_beta   90.00
_cell.angle_gamma   90.00
#
_symmetry.space_group_name_H-M   'P 1'
#
loop_
_entity.id
_entity.type
_entity.pdbx_description
1 polymer ?
#
loop_
_entity_poly.entity_id
_entity_poly.type
_entity_poly.pdbx_seq_one_letter_code
_entity_poly.pdbx_strand_id
1 'polypeptide(L)'
;MKITVIYGTSRTEKSSTYNIAQQFLAELADGDPVTEFHLPKDMPAFCTGCFNCFSDTTTCPHYKYIQPIEEAMQNADLIIITAPVYVFHVPGQVKALLDHFGCRWMGHKPNPQMFRKQALVIITAARAGMRSAGKDVQDSFDWWGVGRTYSFKNAVLAGDWTEVTEKSRAAFAQEVTKTARKIRRQQGAGPRLKVRILFYLMRFVQKKYRFIESDAAYWEENGWFAGKKPW
;
A
#
# COMPACT_ATOMS: atom_id res chain seq x y z
N MET A 1 -10.52 1.68 13.70
CA MET A 1 -10.49 1.37 12.25
C MET A 1 -9.74 0.06 12.05
N LYS A 2 -10.15 -0.89 11.19
CA LYS A 2 -9.34 -2.11 10.95
C LYS A 2 -8.07 -1.76 10.16
N ILE A 3 -6.90 -2.13 10.68
CA ILE A 3 -5.61 -1.75 10.08
C ILE A 3 -4.82 -3.00 9.69
N THR A 4 -4.26 -3.00 8.48
CA THR A 4 -3.20 -3.92 8.08
C THR A 4 -1.90 -3.15 7.90
N VAL A 5 -0.84 -3.55 8.60
CA VAL A 5 0.49 -2.94 8.52
C VAL A 5 1.48 -3.92 7.92
N ILE A 6 2.22 -3.45 6.93
CA ILE A 6 3.30 -4.18 6.27
C ILE A 6 4.60 -3.43 6.56
N TYR A 7 5.41 -3.97 7.45
CA TYR A 7 6.72 -3.43 7.77
C TYR A 7 7.73 -3.81 6.70
N GLY A 8 8.31 -2.82 6.05
CA GLY A 8 9.29 -3.01 4.99
C GLY A 8 10.63 -3.58 5.44
N THR A 9 10.88 -3.78 6.74
CA THR A 9 12.10 -4.40 7.28
C THR A 9 11.81 -5.12 8.59
N SER A 10 12.67 -6.07 8.98
CA SER A 10 12.62 -6.72 10.30
C SER A 10 13.09 -5.85 11.47
N ARG A 11 13.59 -4.62 11.24
CA ARG A 11 14.00 -3.73 12.34
C ARG A 11 12.77 -3.18 13.07
N THR A 12 12.71 -3.40 14.39
CA THR A 12 11.60 -2.99 15.27
C THR A 12 12.00 -1.80 16.15
N GLU A 13 12.32 -2.00 17.43
CA GLU A 13 12.53 -0.95 18.44
C GLU A 13 13.60 0.07 18.05
N LYS A 14 14.65 -0.37 17.35
CA LYS A 14 15.73 0.48 16.84
C LYS A 14 15.40 1.17 15.50
N SER A 15 14.24 0.91 14.90
CA SER A 15 13.82 1.48 13.63
C SER A 15 12.92 2.68 13.83
N SER A 16 13.33 3.82 13.29
CA SER A 16 12.52 5.04 13.32
C SER A 16 11.19 4.86 12.57
N THR A 17 11.20 4.15 11.43
CA THR A 17 9.97 3.90 10.66
C THR A 17 8.98 3.03 11.42
N TYR A 18 9.48 2.01 12.12
CA TYR A 18 8.65 1.15 12.97
C TYR A 18 8.03 1.94 14.12
N ASN A 19 8.83 2.72 14.85
CA ASN A 19 8.34 3.54 15.96
C ASN A 19 7.31 4.59 15.52
N ILE A 20 7.49 5.19 14.33
CA ILE A 20 6.48 6.10 13.75
C ILE A 20 5.20 5.34 13.39
N ALA A 21 5.31 4.12 12.85
CA ALA A 21 4.14 3.28 12.60
C ALA A 21 3.38 2.95 13.89
N GLN A 22 4.08 2.64 14.98
CA GLN A 22 3.45 2.43 16.30
C GLN A 22 2.69 3.66 16.78
N GLN A 23 3.23 4.88 16.57
CA GLN A 23 2.52 6.11 16.90
C GLN A 23 1.23 6.28 16.07
N PHE A 24 1.27 5.95 14.77
CA PHE A 24 0.06 5.94 13.95
C PHE A 24 -0.97 4.90 14.42
N LEU A 25 -0.52 3.71 14.83
CA LEU A 25 -1.40 2.67 15.35
C LEU A 25 -2.07 3.10 16.65
N ALA A 26 -1.33 3.69 17.58
CA ALA A 26 -1.88 4.26 18.81
C ALA A 26 -2.96 5.32 18.53
N GLU A 27 -2.78 6.11 17.47
CA GLU A 27 -3.71 7.17 17.06
C GLU A 27 -4.87 6.70 16.16
N LEU A 28 -4.86 5.46 15.63
CA LEU A 28 -5.83 5.06 14.60
C LEU A 28 -6.55 3.74 14.88
N ALA A 29 -5.93 2.80 15.59
CA ALA A 29 -6.54 1.50 15.87
C ALA A 29 -7.79 1.69 16.75
N ASP A 30 -7.69 2.50 17.81
CA ASP A 30 -8.81 2.83 18.71
C ASP A 30 -9.53 1.57 19.24
N GLY A 31 -8.74 0.55 19.62
CA GLY A 31 -9.24 -0.75 20.08
C GLY A 31 -9.58 -1.75 18.96
N ASP A 32 -9.63 -1.33 17.69
CA ASP A 32 -9.86 -2.25 16.57
C ASP A 32 -8.65 -3.15 16.28
N PRO A 33 -8.87 -4.33 15.67
CA PRO A 33 -7.79 -5.24 15.31
C PRO A 33 -6.76 -4.63 14.36
N VAL A 34 -5.48 -4.86 14.67
CA VAL A 34 -4.34 -4.57 13.80
C VAL A 34 -3.75 -5.91 13.33
N THR A 35 -3.63 -6.08 12.02
CA THR A 35 -2.94 -7.23 11.41
C THR A 35 -1.57 -6.79 10.92
N GLU A 36 -0.51 -7.46 11.36
CA GLU A 36 0.87 -7.03 11.15
C GLU A 36 1.68 -8.07 10.36
N PHE A 37 2.43 -7.59 9.36
CA PHE A 37 3.36 -8.39 8.56
C PHE A 37 4.74 -7.74 8.55
N HIS A 38 5.79 -8.52 8.75
CA HIS A 38 7.19 -8.11 8.74
C HIS A 38 7.92 -8.73 7.55
N LEU A 39 8.43 -7.89 6.66
CA LEU A 39 9.22 -8.33 5.53
C LEU A 39 10.72 -8.42 5.88
N PRO A 40 11.44 -9.47 5.45
CA PRO A 40 10.99 -10.55 4.56
C PRO A 40 10.37 -11.77 5.28
N LYS A 41 10.24 -11.79 6.61
CA LYS A 41 9.77 -12.96 7.37
C LYS A 41 8.45 -13.52 6.82
N ASP A 42 7.45 -12.67 6.60
CA ASP A 42 6.11 -13.11 6.20
C ASP A 42 5.92 -13.19 4.68
N MET A 43 6.88 -12.67 3.91
CA MET A 43 6.97 -12.85 2.45
C MET A 43 8.45 -12.84 2.04
N PRO A 44 9.12 -14.01 2.04
CA PRO A 44 10.56 -14.10 1.79
C PRO A 44 10.90 -14.30 0.30
N ALA A 45 9.89 -14.39 -0.57
CA ALA A 45 10.07 -14.80 -1.95
C ALA A 45 10.17 -13.61 -2.91
N PHE A 46 10.93 -13.78 -3.99
CA PHE A 46 10.96 -12.81 -5.09
C PHE A 46 10.01 -13.25 -6.20
N CYS A 47 9.26 -12.31 -6.76
CA CYS A 47 8.40 -12.63 -7.90
C CYS A 47 9.27 -13.17 -9.05
N THR A 48 8.92 -14.35 -9.58
CA THR A 48 9.67 -15.00 -10.67
C THR A 48 9.20 -14.59 -12.05
N GLY A 49 8.20 -13.71 -12.15
CA GLY A 49 7.61 -13.32 -13.43
C GLY A 49 6.97 -14.49 -14.17
N CYS A 50 6.36 -15.44 -13.45
CA CYS A 50 5.73 -16.63 -14.05
C CYS A 50 4.37 -16.37 -14.72
N PHE A 51 3.78 -15.18 -14.56
CA PHE A 51 2.47 -14.77 -15.10
C PHE A 51 1.24 -15.56 -14.64
N ASN A 52 1.40 -16.64 -13.87
CA ASN A 52 0.31 -17.46 -13.35
C ASN A 52 -0.84 -16.66 -12.70
N CYS A 53 -0.50 -15.63 -11.91
CA CYS A 53 -1.48 -14.82 -11.18
C CYS A 53 -2.39 -13.95 -12.08
N PHE A 54 -2.06 -13.78 -13.36
CA PHE A 54 -2.95 -13.11 -14.32
C PHE A 54 -4.12 -14.01 -14.72
N SER A 55 -3.95 -15.33 -14.68
CA SER A 55 -5.03 -16.29 -14.91
C SER A 55 -5.71 -16.67 -13.59
N ASP A 56 -4.94 -17.18 -12.64
CA ASP A 56 -5.41 -17.63 -11.33
C ASP A 56 -4.36 -17.31 -10.25
N THR A 57 -4.70 -16.43 -9.31
CA THR A 57 -3.82 -16.02 -8.22
C THR A 57 -3.37 -17.20 -7.34
N THR A 58 -4.17 -18.26 -7.24
CA THR A 58 -3.86 -19.45 -6.40
C THR A 58 -2.70 -20.29 -6.96
N THR A 59 -2.41 -20.15 -8.25
CA THR A 59 -1.34 -20.88 -8.95
C THR A 59 0.02 -20.20 -8.89
N CYS A 60 0.13 -19.07 -8.16
CA CYS A 60 1.40 -18.45 -7.87
C CYS A 60 2.27 -19.40 -7.01
N PRO A 61 3.55 -19.64 -7.34
CA PRO A 61 4.43 -20.49 -6.51
C PRO A 61 4.62 -19.95 -5.09
N HIS A 62 4.31 -18.67 -4.86
CA HIS A 62 4.40 -17.99 -3.57
C HIS A 62 3.02 -17.69 -2.96
N TYR A 63 1.95 -18.31 -3.47
CA TYR A 63 0.57 -18.07 -3.03
C TYR A 63 0.41 -18.15 -1.51
N LYS A 64 1.04 -19.15 -0.86
CA LYS A 64 1.01 -19.33 0.60
C LYS A 64 1.49 -18.12 1.42
N TYR A 65 2.31 -17.24 0.84
CA TYR A 65 2.77 -16.00 1.47
C TYR A 65 1.93 -14.79 1.05
N ILE A 66 1.47 -14.76 -0.21
CA ILE A 66 0.73 -13.63 -0.76
C ILE A 66 -0.72 -13.62 -0.28
N GLN A 67 -1.38 -14.77 -0.21
CA GLN A 67 -2.78 -14.90 0.16
C GLN A 67 -3.08 -14.26 1.53
N PRO A 68 -2.36 -14.56 2.63
CA PRO A 68 -2.67 -13.96 3.92
C PRO A 68 -2.54 -12.43 3.92
N ILE A 69 -1.55 -11.89 3.20
CA ILE A 69 -1.34 -10.44 3.07
C ILE A 69 -2.47 -9.81 2.26
N GLU A 70 -2.83 -10.41 1.13
CA GLU A 70 -3.91 -9.92 0.28
C GLU A 70 -5.26 -9.93 1.01
N GLU A 71 -5.59 -11.01 1.72
CA GLU A 71 -6.82 -11.12 2.52
C GLU A 71 -6.85 -10.07 3.65
N ALA A 72 -5.74 -9.87 4.36
CA ALA A 72 -5.64 -8.83 5.38
C ALA A 72 -5.80 -7.42 4.79
N MET A 73 -5.23 -7.15 3.61
CA MET A 73 -5.44 -5.87 2.90
C MET A 73 -6.91 -5.69 2.49
N GLN A 74 -7.59 -6.76 2.06
CA GLN A 74 -9.01 -6.74 1.71
C GLN A 74 -9.90 -6.52 2.93
N ASN A 75 -9.55 -7.06 4.09
CA ASN A 75 -10.33 -6.91 5.33
C ASN A 75 -10.08 -5.60 6.09
N ALA A 76 -9.02 -4.86 5.74
CA ALA A 76 -8.67 -3.60 6.38
C ALA A 76 -9.41 -2.39 5.80
N ASP A 77 -9.64 -1.38 6.65
CA ASP A 77 -10.08 -0.04 6.25
C ASP A 77 -8.87 0.83 5.85
N LEU A 78 -7.73 0.62 6.53
CA LEU A 78 -6.47 1.30 6.31
C LEU A 78 -5.33 0.31 6.10
N ILE A 79 -4.60 0.49 4.99
CA ILE A 79 -3.38 -0.25 4.70
C ILE A 79 -2.17 0.66 4.99
N ILE A 80 -1.25 0.23 5.84
CA ILE A 80 -0.01 0.96 6.12
C ILE A 80 1.16 0.18 5.54
N ILE A 81 1.99 0.82 4.73
CA ILE A 81 3.28 0.25 4.28
C ILE A 81 4.41 1.12 4.81
N THR A 82 5.36 0.52 5.53
CA THR A 82 6.57 1.23 5.94
C THR A 82 7.66 1.07 4.88
N ALA A 83 8.33 2.16 4.57
CA ALA A 83 9.33 2.25 3.51
C ALA A 83 10.53 3.10 3.98
N PRO A 84 11.37 2.57 4.90
CA PRO A 84 12.66 3.20 5.16
C PRO A 84 13.45 3.32 3.85
N VAL A 85 14.04 4.49 3.59
CA VAL A 85 14.74 4.75 2.34
C VAL A 85 16.10 4.07 2.35
N TYR A 86 16.28 3.04 1.53
CA TYR A 86 17.56 2.38 1.28
C TYR A 86 17.96 2.62 -0.16
N VAL A 87 19.12 3.28 -0.35
CA VAL A 87 19.66 3.63 -1.66
C VAL A 87 18.63 4.36 -2.55
N PHE A 88 17.98 5.39 -2.00
CA PHE A 88 16.97 6.23 -2.66
C PHE A 88 15.64 5.55 -3.01
N HIS A 89 15.44 4.29 -2.65
CA HIS A 89 14.23 3.54 -2.96
C HIS A 89 13.65 2.83 -1.73
N VAL A 90 12.51 2.18 -1.91
CA VAL A 90 11.95 1.27 -0.91
C VAL A 90 12.92 0.11 -0.63
N PRO A 91 12.83 -0.55 0.53
CA PRO A 91 13.56 -1.78 0.77
C PRO A 91 13.24 -2.83 -0.30
N GLY A 92 14.23 -3.63 -0.71
CA GLY A 92 14.06 -4.63 -1.77
C GLY A 92 12.90 -5.60 -1.51
N GLN A 93 12.67 -5.96 -0.25
CA GLN A 93 11.56 -6.80 0.18
C GLN A 93 10.18 -6.15 -0.01
N VAL A 94 10.06 -4.82 0.13
CA VAL A 94 8.81 -4.10 -0.20
C VAL A 94 8.58 -4.19 -1.70
N LYS A 95 9.60 -3.93 -2.52
CA LYS A 95 9.49 -4.06 -3.98
C LYS A 95 9.13 -5.49 -4.40
N ALA A 96 9.76 -6.50 -3.78
CA ALA A 96 9.45 -7.90 -4.02
C ALA A 96 7.98 -8.23 -3.71
N LEU A 97 7.39 -7.65 -2.64
CA LEU A 97 5.96 -7.77 -2.37
C LEU A 97 5.14 -7.13 -3.49
N LEU A 98 5.44 -5.88 -3.85
CA LEU A 98 4.69 -5.15 -4.89
C LEU A 98 4.69 -5.89 -6.24
N ASP A 99 5.78 -6.57 -6.59
CA ASP A 99 5.90 -7.35 -7.83
C ASP A 99 4.94 -8.54 -7.92
N HIS A 100 4.43 -9.05 -6.80
CA HIS A 100 3.42 -10.11 -6.81
C HIS A 100 2.00 -9.60 -7.11
N PHE A 101 1.76 -8.29 -6.97
CA PHE A 101 0.44 -7.68 -7.14
C PHE A 101 0.24 -7.04 -8.53
N GLY A 102 1.11 -7.32 -9.51
CA GLY A 102 0.96 -6.81 -10.89
C GLY A 102 -0.41 -7.14 -11.50
N CYS A 103 -0.93 -8.35 -11.26
CA CYS A 103 -2.27 -8.78 -11.70
C CYS A 103 -3.43 -7.93 -11.13
N ARG A 104 -3.21 -7.21 -10.02
CA ARG A 104 -4.19 -6.34 -9.36
C ARG A 104 -4.10 -4.88 -9.80
N TRP A 105 -3.22 -4.53 -10.74
CA TRP A 105 -3.17 -3.17 -11.27
C TRP A 105 -4.42 -2.84 -12.09
N MET A 106 -4.75 -1.56 -12.20
CA MET A 106 -5.94 -1.03 -12.86
C MET A 106 -6.04 -1.48 -14.32
N GLY A 107 -4.91 -1.73 -14.97
CA GLY A 107 -4.89 -2.27 -16.32
C GLY A 107 -5.32 -3.73 -16.41
N HIS A 108 -5.51 -4.45 -15.30
CA HIS A 108 -5.78 -5.89 -15.24
C HIS A 108 -7.04 -6.18 -14.42
N LYS A 109 -6.92 -6.85 -13.26
CA LYS A 109 -8.04 -7.26 -12.40
C LYS A 109 -7.98 -6.53 -11.05
N PRO A 110 -8.16 -5.19 -11.02
CA PRO A 110 -8.11 -4.43 -9.77
C PRO A 110 -9.26 -4.86 -8.85
N ASN A 111 -8.99 -5.05 -7.56
CA ASN A 111 -10.02 -5.47 -6.62
C ASN A 111 -10.98 -4.29 -6.30
N PRO A 112 -12.31 -4.42 -6.55
CA PRO A 112 -13.29 -3.36 -6.31
C PRO A 112 -13.28 -2.82 -4.87
N GLN A 113 -12.94 -3.65 -3.89
CA GLN A 113 -12.92 -3.25 -2.48
C GLN A 113 -11.87 -2.16 -2.22
N MET A 114 -10.79 -2.08 -3.00
CA MET A 114 -9.71 -1.11 -2.80
C MET A 114 -10.18 0.34 -3.02
N PHE A 115 -11.20 0.56 -3.85
CA PHE A 115 -11.67 1.90 -4.22
C PHE A 115 -12.31 2.70 -3.07
N ARG A 116 -12.67 2.03 -1.97
CA ARG A 116 -13.17 2.65 -0.74
C ARG A 116 -12.15 2.63 0.41
N LYS A 117 -10.98 2.02 0.20
CA LYS A 117 -9.93 1.92 1.23
C LYS A 117 -9.06 3.16 1.30
N GLN A 118 -8.42 3.31 2.45
CA GLN A 118 -7.38 4.29 2.68
C GLN A 118 -6.01 3.58 2.76
N ALA A 119 -4.94 4.26 2.37
CA ALA A 119 -3.59 3.77 2.59
C ALA A 119 -2.64 4.87 3.06
N LEU A 120 -1.68 4.50 3.90
CA LEU A 120 -0.62 5.35 4.40
C LEU A 120 0.71 4.73 4.06
N VAL A 121 1.62 5.52 3.46
CA VAL A 121 3.02 5.14 3.36
C VAL A 121 3.85 5.92 4.37
N ILE A 122 4.62 5.22 5.20
CA ILE A 122 5.51 5.84 6.20
C ILE A 122 6.94 5.73 5.68
N ILE A 123 7.53 6.89 5.37
CA ILE A 123 8.81 6.99 4.69
C ILE A 123 9.76 7.78 5.58
N THR A 124 10.84 7.14 5.99
CA THR A 124 11.90 7.78 6.76
C THR A 124 13.23 7.59 6.05
N ALA A 125 14.06 8.61 6.04
CA ALA A 125 15.41 8.53 5.51
C ALA A 125 16.42 9.07 6.52
N ALA A 126 17.70 8.72 6.37
CA ALA A 126 18.75 9.47 7.06
C ALA A 126 18.69 10.95 6.66
N ARG A 127 18.59 11.25 5.35
CA ARG A 127 18.52 12.63 4.84
C ARG A 127 17.66 12.80 3.58
N ALA A 128 17.93 12.03 2.53
CA ALA A 128 17.33 12.22 1.20
C ALA A 128 16.69 10.94 0.64
N GLY A 129 16.05 11.04 -0.54
CA GLY A 129 15.48 9.89 -1.26
C GLY A 129 14.01 9.56 -0.96
N MET A 130 13.36 10.26 -0.02
CA MET A 130 11.96 10.02 0.37
C MET A 130 10.94 10.19 -0.76
N ARG A 131 11.25 11.04 -1.75
CA ARG A 131 10.35 11.26 -2.90
C ARG A 131 10.32 10.03 -3.80
N SER A 132 11.48 9.48 -4.16
CA SER A 132 11.61 8.32 -5.05
C SER A 132 11.08 7.07 -4.36
N ALA A 133 11.54 6.76 -3.15
CA ALA A 133 11.01 5.65 -2.35
C ALA A 133 9.49 5.75 -2.13
N GLY A 134 8.99 6.96 -1.84
CA GLY A 134 7.56 7.16 -1.70
C GLY A 134 6.77 6.95 -3.00
N LYS A 135 7.38 7.18 -4.16
CA LYS A 135 6.74 6.98 -5.47
C LYS A 135 6.53 5.49 -5.76
N ASP A 136 7.50 4.64 -5.44
CA ASP A 136 7.42 3.19 -5.66
C ASP A 136 6.13 2.57 -5.06
N VAL A 137 5.77 2.98 -3.84
CA VAL A 137 4.53 2.53 -3.17
C VAL A 137 3.30 3.29 -3.66
N GLN A 138 3.40 4.61 -3.86
CA GLN A 138 2.26 5.42 -4.29
C GLN A 138 1.72 5.03 -5.66
N ASP A 139 2.60 4.66 -6.60
CA ASP A 139 2.19 4.15 -7.90
C ASP A 139 1.35 2.88 -7.70
N SER A 140 1.83 1.92 -6.90
CA SER A 140 1.06 0.70 -6.61
C SER A 140 -0.32 1.00 -6.01
N PHE A 141 -0.43 1.90 -5.02
CA PHE A 141 -1.74 2.28 -4.47
C PHE A 141 -2.67 2.94 -5.48
N ASP A 142 -2.16 3.84 -6.33
CA ASP A 142 -2.97 4.46 -7.38
C ASP A 142 -3.48 3.44 -8.39
N TRP A 143 -2.61 2.52 -8.81
CA TRP A 143 -2.93 1.50 -9.78
C TRP A 143 -3.76 0.35 -9.18
N TRP A 144 -3.70 0.06 -7.89
CA TRP A 144 -4.67 -0.84 -7.24
C TRP A 144 -6.04 -0.18 -7.01
N GLY A 145 -6.16 1.11 -7.31
CA GLY A 145 -7.40 1.86 -7.17
C GLY A 145 -7.68 2.37 -5.75
N VAL A 146 -6.70 2.42 -4.85
CA VAL A 146 -6.89 2.85 -3.46
C VAL A 146 -7.56 4.22 -3.39
N GLY A 147 -8.66 4.31 -2.65
CA GLY A 147 -9.52 5.49 -2.66
C GLY A 147 -8.84 6.77 -2.14
N ARG A 148 -8.13 6.66 -1.03
CA ARG A 148 -7.35 7.76 -0.41
C ARG A 148 -5.96 7.28 -0.04
N THR A 149 -4.94 8.08 -0.38
CA THR A 149 -3.55 7.78 0.01
C THR A 149 -2.92 8.96 0.74
N TYR A 150 -2.14 8.63 1.75
CA TYR A 150 -1.43 9.56 2.62
C TYR A 150 0.04 9.17 2.67
N SER A 151 0.90 10.14 2.98
CA SER A 151 2.32 9.85 3.21
C SER A 151 2.84 10.65 4.39
N PHE A 152 3.55 9.97 5.28
CA PHE A 152 4.45 10.59 6.25
C PHE A 152 5.87 10.51 5.68
N LYS A 153 6.58 11.64 5.60
CA LYS A 153 7.90 11.72 4.94
C LYS A 153 8.84 12.60 5.75
N ASN A 154 9.77 12.00 6.49
CA ASN A 154 10.73 12.76 7.30
C ASN A 154 12.16 12.23 7.24
N ALA A 155 13.12 13.18 7.23
CA ALA A 155 14.51 12.89 7.50
C ALA A 155 14.69 12.72 9.01
N VAL A 156 15.25 11.58 9.43
CA VAL A 156 15.42 11.23 10.83
C VAL A 156 16.82 11.55 11.34
N LEU A 157 17.82 11.61 10.45
CA LEU A 157 19.22 11.96 10.76
C LEU A 157 19.86 11.06 11.83
N ALA A 158 19.37 9.83 12.00
CA ALA A 158 19.85 8.88 12.98
C ALA A 158 19.71 7.44 12.45
N GLY A 159 20.64 6.57 12.87
CA GLY A 159 20.67 5.16 12.50
C GLY A 159 19.86 4.28 13.45
N ASP A 160 19.71 4.74 14.70
CA ASP A 160 18.92 4.12 15.75
C ASP A 160 17.83 5.09 16.23
N TRP A 161 16.64 4.59 16.57
CA TRP A 161 15.58 5.42 17.12
C TRP A 161 16.03 6.16 18.39
N THR A 162 16.82 5.51 19.25
CA THR A 162 17.34 6.08 20.50
C THR A 162 18.19 7.34 20.30
N GLU A 163 18.81 7.50 19.14
CA GLU A 163 19.62 8.67 18.78
C GLU A 163 18.78 9.84 18.25
N VAL A 164 17.50 9.62 17.96
CA VAL A 164 16.59 10.66 17.46
C VAL A 164 16.30 11.66 18.58
N THR A 165 16.68 12.91 18.36
CA THR A 165 16.47 14.01 19.31
C THR A 165 15.01 14.14 19.74
N GLU A 166 14.77 14.56 20.98
CA GLU A 166 13.42 14.82 21.51
C GLU A 166 12.65 15.83 20.66
N LYS A 167 13.33 16.86 20.16
CA LYS A 167 12.75 17.85 19.25
C LYS A 167 12.21 17.20 17.97
N SER A 168 12.98 16.31 17.35
CA SER A 168 12.52 15.58 16.16
C SER A 168 11.38 14.64 16.49
N ARG A 169 11.44 13.92 17.62
CA ARG A 169 10.36 13.03 18.06
C ARG A 169 9.05 13.79 18.28
N ALA A 170 9.10 14.95 18.93
CA ALA A 170 7.94 15.82 19.15
C ALA A 170 7.36 16.32 17.81
N ALA A 171 8.21 16.71 16.86
CA ALA A 171 7.77 17.12 15.53
C ALA A 171 7.09 15.97 14.77
N PHE A 172 7.65 14.75 14.85
CA PHE A 172 7.05 13.57 14.23
C PHE A 172 5.69 13.24 14.85
N ALA A 173 5.57 13.29 16.17
CA ALA A 173 4.29 13.07 16.87
C ALA A 173 3.21 14.08 16.43
N GLN A 174 3.56 15.36 16.30
CA GLN A 174 2.62 16.37 15.80
C GLN A 174 2.14 16.09 14.36
N GLU A 175 3.04 15.67 13.47
CA GLU A 175 2.70 15.31 12.09
C GLU A 175 1.87 14.02 12.02
N VAL A 176 2.18 13.03 12.88
CA VAL A 176 1.37 11.81 13.07
C VAL A 176 -0.05 12.19 13.45
N THR A 177 -0.26 12.95 14.52
CA THR A 177 -1.60 13.38 14.97
C THR A 177 -2.33 14.16 13.87
N LYS A 178 -1.65 15.08 13.17
CA LYS A 178 -2.25 15.84 12.06
C LYS A 178 -2.69 14.93 10.91
N THR A 179 -1.90 13.92 10.59
CA THR A 179 -2.17 12.98 9.49
C THR A 179 -3.27 11.99 9.89
N ALA A 180 -3.24 11.47 11.11
CA ALA A 180 -4.27 10.60 11.68
C ALA A 180 -5.64 11.28 11.67
N ARG A 181 -5.74 12.55 12.07
CA ARG A 181 -6.97 13.35 11.96
C ARG A 181 -7.52 13.43 10.53
N LYS A 182 -6.64 13.56 9.52
CA LYS A 182 -7.05 13.57 8.11
C LYS A 182 -7.57 12.21 7.63
N ILE A 183 -6.97 11.11 8.11
CA ILE A 183 -7.39 9.73 7.81
C ILE A 183 -8.77 9.46 8.41
N ARG A 184 -8.97 9.79 9.69
CA ARG A 184 -10.28 9.64 10.37
C ARG A 184 -11.38 10.42 9.64
N ARG A 185 -11.12 11.68 9.27
CA ARG A 185 -12.10 12.53 8.56
C ARG A 185 -12.52 12.01 7.18
N GLN A 186 -11.73 11.15 6.55
CA GLN A 186 -11.98 10.64 5.19
C GLN A 186 -12.40 9.16 5.20
N GLN A 187 -12.76 8.61 6.36
CA GLN A 187 -13.30 7.26 6.45
C GLN A 187 -14.56 7.12 5.58
N GLY A 188 -14.61 6.06 4.76
CA GLY A 188 -15.69 5.82 3.79
C GLY A 188 -15.65 6.69 2.53
N ALA A 189 -14.71 7.62 2.40
CA ALA A 189 -14.59 8.47 1.22
C ALA A 189 -14.27 7.64 -0.03
N GLY A 190 -14.94 7.96 -1.14
CA GLY A 190 -14.63 7.37 -2.44
C GLY A 190 -13.29 7.86 -3.04
N PRO A 191 -12.92 7.33 -4.21
CA PRO A 191 -11.59 7.55 -4.78
C PRO A 191 -11.33 9.00 -5.17
N ARG A 192 -10.05 9.39 -5.07
CA ARG A 192 -9.56 10.71 -5.49
C ARG A 192 -9.64 10.89 -7.00
N LEU A 193 -9.66 12.13 -7.47
CA LEU A 193 -9.80 12.46 -8.89
C LEU A 193 -8.80 11.70 -9.78
N LYS A 194 -7.53 11.62 -9.37
CA LYS A 194 -6.49 10.87 -10.08
C LYS A 194 -6.88 9.41 -10.34
N VAL A 195 -7.37 8.71 -9.31
CA VAL A 195 -7.78 7.30 -9.40
C VAL A 195 -9.01 7.15 -10.28
N ARG A 196 -9.97 8.08 -10.21
CA ARG A 196 -11.13 8.08 -11.10
C ARG A 196 -10.73 8.25 -12.57
N ILE A 197 -9.83 9.20 -12.87
CA ILE A 197 -9.29 9.40 -14.21
C ILE A 197 -8.61 8.14 -14.71
N LEU A 198 -7.76 7.54 -13.87
CA LEU A 198 -7.07 6.30 -14.21
C LEU A 198 -8.05 5.15 -14.52
N PHE A 199 -9.10 4.99 -13.71
CA PHE A 199 -10.14 4.00 -13.96
C PHE A 199 -10.85 4.22 -15.30
N TYR A 200 -11.26 5.44 -15.63
CA TYR A 200 -11.92 5.70 -16.92
C TYR A 200 -10.99 5.52 -18.11
N LEU A 201 -9.72 5.90 -17.98
CA LEU A 201 -8.70 5.64 -19.01
C LEU A 201 -8.54 4.13 -19.24
N MET A 202 -8.38 3.34 -18.18
CA MET A 202 -8.23 1.89 -18.29
C MET A 202 -9.51 1.23 -18.77
N ARG A 203 -10.69 1.71 -18.37
CA ARG A 203 -11.98 1.26 -18.91
C ARG A 203 -12.05 1.42 -20.43
N PHE A 204 -11.63 2.58 -20.94
CA PHE A 204 -11.59 2.83 -22.37
C PHE A 204 -10.62 1.88 -23.08
N VAL A 205 -9.40 1.74 -22.56
CA VAL A 205 -8.38 0.84 -23.12
C VAL A 205 -8.87 -0.61 -23.14
N GLN A 206 -9.37 -1.09 -22.00
CA GLN A 206 -9.87 -2.46 -21.86
C GLN A 206 -11.08 -2.74 -22.76
N LYS A 207 -12.03 -1.80 -22.87
CA LYS A 207 -13.20 -1.95 -23.74
C LYS A 207 -12.83 -1.95 -25.22
N LYS A 208 -11.85 -1.14 -25.62
CA LYS A 208 -11.47 -0.95 -27.03
C LYS A 208 -10.52 -2.03 -27.53
N TYR A 209 -9.49 -2.36 -26.77
CA TYR A 209 -8.38 -3.18 -27.25
C TYR A 209 -8.45 -4.63 -26.78
N ARG A 210 -9.06 -4.90 -25.61
CA ARG A 210 -9.20 -6.26 -25.04
C ARG A 210 -7.92 -7.11 -25.15
N PHE A 211 -6.75 -6.51 -24.84
CA PHE A 211 -5.43 -7.14 -25.05
C PHE A 211 -5.29 -8.52 -24.39
N ILE A 212 -5.91 -8.69 -23.22
CA ILE A 212 -5.97 -9.95 -22.49
C ILE A 212 -7.46 -10.28 -22.29
N GLU A 213 -7.88 -11.41 -22.84
CA GLU A 213 -9.29 -11.82 -22.82
C GLU A 213 -9.83 -11.97 -21.39
N SER A 214 -9.05 -12.58 -20.49
CA SER A 214 -9.46 -12.77 -19.10
C SER A 214 -9.58 -11.46 -18.31
N ASP A 215 -8.81 -10.43 -18.66
CA ASP A 215 -8.97 -9.09 -18.07
C ASP A 215 -10.25 -8.44 -18.61
N ALA A 216 -10.48 -8.49 -19.92
CA ALA A 216 -11.68 -7.93 -20.52
C ALA A 216 -12.96 -8.58 -19.97
N ALA A 217 -12.97 -9.90 -19.81
CA ALA A 217 -14.06 -10.64 -19.18
C ALA A 217 -14.30 -10.17 -17.74
N TYR A 218 -13.24 -10.03 -16.93
CA TYR A 218 -13.34 -9.52 -15.57
C TYR A 218 -13.97 -8.11 -15.51
N TRP A 219 -13.57 -7.20 -16.41
CA TRP A 219 -14.15 -5.85 -16.49
C TRP A 219 -15.62 -5.86 -16.92
N GLU A 220 -16.00 -6.78 -17.81
CA GLU A 220 -17.37 -6.98 -18.28
C GLU A 220 -18.27 -7.56 -17.17
N GLU A 221 -17.82 -8.59 -16.46
CA GLU A 221 -18.49 -9.21 -15.31
C GLU A 221 -18.74 -8.21 -14.17
N ASN A 222 -17.79 -7.30 -13.93
CA ASN A 222 -17.96 -6.23 -12.95
C ASN A 222 -18.94 -5.13 -13.43
N GLY A 223 -19.47 -5.22 -14.65
CA GLY A 223 -20.39 -4.25 -15.26
C GLY A 223 -19.72 -2.92 -15.62
N TRP A 224 -18.39 -2.86 -15.57
CA TRP A 224 -17.66 -1.61 -15.71
C TRP A 224 -17.77 -1.06 -17.12
N PHE A 225 -17.82 -1.89 -18.16
CA PHE A 225 -18.07 -1.44 -19.53
C PHE A 225 -19.46 -0.86 -19.75
N ALA A 226 -20.45 -1.29 -18.96
CA ALA A 226 -21.84 -0.86 -19.01
C ALA A 226 -22.11 0.44 -18.23
N GLY A 227 -21.16 0.94 -17.42
CA GLY A 227 -21.34 2.19 -16.68
C GLY A 227 -21.14 2.06 -15.17
N LYS A 228 -21.19 0.84 -14.63
CA LYS A 228 -21.02 0.59 -13.20
C LYS A 228 -19.65 1.08 -12.73
N LYS A 229 -19.60 1.63 -11.53
CA LYS A 229 -18.38 2.14 -10.89
C LYS A 229 -18.07 1.25 -9.69
N PRO A 230 -16.79 0.97 -9.40
CA PRO A 230 -16.40 0.20 -8.22
C PRO A 230 -16.46 1.00 -6.91
N TRP A 231 -16.86 2.27 -6.98
CA TRP A 231 -17.12 3.14 -5.83
C TRP A 231 -18.51 3.75 -5.89
#